data_AF-A0A352PQR8-F1
#
_entry.id   AF-A0A352PQR8-F1
#
_cell.length_a   1.000
_cell.length_b   1.000
_cell.length_c   1.000
_cell.angle_alpha   90.00
_cell.angle_beta   90.00
_cell.angle_gamma   90.00
#
_symmetry.space_group_name_H-M   'P 1'
#
loop_
_entity.id
_entity.type
_entity.pdbx_description
1 polymer ?
#
loop_
_entity_poly.entity_id
_entity_poly.type
_entity_poly.pdbx_seq_one_letter_code
_entity_poly.pdbx_strand_id
1 'polypeptide(L)'
;PVQGPGVFTNQDLQETYNKLIIQGNLSVVEALNVGVIIEQTDIQDLKEGLAIVIHKDIKRVYENLMVGSENHLAAFQTELTKY
;
A
#
# COMPACT_ATOMS: atom_id res chain seq x y z
N PRO A 1 14.09 3.56 9.66
CA PRO A 1 13.51 4.91 9.41
C PRO A 1 13.59 5.26 7.92
N VAL A 2 12.60 5.95 7.36
CA VAL A 2 12.72 6.54 6.02
C VAL A 2 13.75 7.67 6.09
N GLN A 3 14.74 7.69 5.19
CA GLN A 3 15.83 8.69 5.20
C GLN A 3 15.56 9.89 4.27
N GLY A 4 14.51 9.80 3.46
CA GLY A 4 14.03 10.81 2.52
C GLY A 4 12.96 10.20 1.60
N PRO A 5 12.25 10.98 0.77
CA PRO A 5 11.29 10.43 -0.20
C PRO A 5 11.95 9.34 -1.06
N GLY A 6 11.35 8.14 -1.07
CA GLY A 6 11.88 7.00 -1.82
C GLY A 6 13.11 6.30 -1.24
N VAL A 7 13.58 6.66 -0.04
CA VAL A 7 14.77 6.08 0.60
C VAL A 7 14.40 5.32 1.87
N PHE A 8 14.53 3.99 1.83
CA PHE A 8 14.16 3.08 2.90
C PHE A 8 15.39 2.37 3.48
N THR A 9 15.45 2.24 4.81
CA THR A 9 16.51 1.44 5.47
C THR A 9 16.31 -0.07 5.32
N ASN A 10 15.06 -0.50 5.15
CA ASN A 10 14.74 -1.90 4.88
C ASN A 10 14.99 -2.15 3.38
N GLN A 11 15.84 -3.12 3.07
CA GLN A 11 16.26 -3.41 1.69
C GLN A 11 15.10 -3.95 0.84
N ASP A 12 14.24 -4.80 1.40
CA ASP A 12 13.05 -5.32 0.71
C ASP A 12 12.09 -4.17 0.33
N LEU A 13 11.89 -3.20 1.23
CA LEU A 13 11.08 -2.01 0.95
C LEU A 13 11.73 -1.11 -0.09
N GLN A 14 13.07 -0.97 -0.08
CA GLN A 14 13.78 -0.20 -1.09
C GLN A 14 13.66 -0.84 -2.48
N GLU A 15 13.80 -2.15 -2.58
CA GLU A 15 13.64 -2.90 -3.82
C GLU A 15 12.21 -2.82 -4.35
N THR A 16 11.23 -2.97 -3.44
CA THR A 16 9.81 -2.83 -3.77
C THR A 16 9.50 -1.43 -4.30
N TYR A 17 9.99 -0.38 -3.62
CA TYR A 17 9.84 1.01 -4.10
C TYR A 17 10.43 1.18 -5.50
N ASN A 18 11.67 0.75 -5.72
CA ASN A 18 12.34 0.88 -7.01
C ASN A 18 11.55 0.18 -8.13
N LYS A 19 11.04 -1.02 -7.87
CA LYS A 19 10.23 -1.79 -8.81
C LYS A 19 8.91 -1.07 -9.15
N LEU A 20 8.19 -0.61 -8.14
CA LEU A 20 6.90 0.05 -8.32
C LEU A 20 7.03 1.40 -9.03
N ILE A 21 8.11 2.15 -8.78
CA ILE A 21 8.40 3.38 -9.53
C ILE A 21 8.69 3.09 -11.01
N ILE A 22 9.47 2.04 -11.32
CA ILE A 22 9.73 1.64 -12.71
C ILE A 22 8.41 1.31 -13.41
N GLN A 23 7.54 0.52 -12.77
CA GLN A 23 6.23 0.17 -13.33
C GLN A 23 5.33 1.40 -13.52
N GLY A 24 5.18 2.22 -12.49
CA GLY A 24 4.29 3.39 -12.52
C GLY A 24 4.70 4.45 -13.55
N ASN A 25 5.98 4.49 -13.94
CA ASN A 25 6.47 5.39 -14.97
C ASN A 25 6.15 4.93 -16.41
N LEU A 26 5.63 3.71 -16.62
CA LEU A 26 5.31 3.20 -17.95
C LEU A 26 4.09 3.88 -18.57
N SER A 27 3.05 4.12 -17.78
CA SER A 27 1.82 4.79 -18.22
C SER A 27 0.93 5.17 -17.04
N VAL A 28 -0.11 5.97 -17.28
CA VAL A 28 -1.11 6.28 -16.26
C VAL A 28 -1.83 5.02 -15.76
N VAL A 29 -2.15 4.08 -16.65
CA VAL A 29 -2.76 2.80 -16.28
C VAL A 29 -1.83 2.00 -15.35
N GLU A 30 -0.53 1.94 -15.66
CA GLU A 30 0.43 1.25 -14.80
C GLU A 30 0.65 1.96 -13.46
N ALA A 31 0.59 3.29 -13.43
CA ALA A 31 0.63 4.05 -12.17
C ALA A 31 -0.59 3.73 -11.28
N LEU A 32 -1.79 3.62 -11.86
CA LEU A 32 -2.99 3.23 -11.13
C LEU A 32 -2.92 1.77 -10.66
N ASN A 33 -2.39 0.86 -11.48
CA ASN A 33 -2.14 -0.53 -11.09
C ASN A 33 -1.13 -0.64 -9.94
N VAL A 34 -0.09 0.21 -9.90
CA VAL A 34 0.83 0.30 -8.76
C VAL A 34 0.09 0.71 -7.49
N GLY A 35 -0.83 1.67 -7.57
CA GLY A 35 -1.69 2.04 -6.45
C GLY A 35 -2.55 0.87 -5.95
N VAL A 36 -3.18 0.12 -6.87
CA VAL A 36 -3.93 -1.10 -6.54
C VAL A 36 -3.04 -2.13 -5.82
N ILE A 37 -1.84 -2.38 -6.32
CA ILE A 37 -0.90 -3.35 -5.74
C ILE A 37 -0.56 -2.96 -4.30
N ILE A 38 -0.20 -1.70 -4.07
CA ILE A 38 0.16 -1.20 -2.73
C ILE A 38 -1.00 -1.42 -1.76
N GLU A 39 -2.20 -0.98 -2.10
CA GLU A 39 -3.34 -1.07 -1.17
C GLU A 39 -3.79 -2.51 -0.93
N GLN A 40 -3.68 -3.41 -1.91
CA GLN A 40 -3.93 -4.84 -1.70
C GLN A 40 -2.91 -5.47 -0.75
N THR A 41 -1.62 -5.13 -0.90
CA THR A 41 -0.57 -5.58 0.01
C THR A 41 -0.80 -5.05 1.42
N ASP A 42 -1.08 -3.74 1.58
CA ASP A 42 -1.35 -3.14 2.89
C ASP A 42 -2.56 -3.79 3.59
N ILE A 43 -3.66 -4.04 2.86
CA ILE A 43 -4.84 -4.74 3.40
C ILE A 43 -4.47 -6.15 3.88
N GLN A 44 -3.67 -6.89 3.12
CA GLN A 44 -3.27 -8.24 3.50
C GLN A 44 -2.38 -8.22 4.75
N ASP A 45 -1.37 -7.34 4.79
CA ASP A 45 -0.44 -7.20 5.92
C ASP A 45 -1.17 -6.75 7.19
N LEU A 46 -2.15 -5.83 7.07
CA LEU A 46 -2.98 -5.39 8.19
C LEU A 46 -3.88 -6.53 8.71
N LYS A 47 -4.39 -7.41 7.84
CA LYS A 47 -5.19 -8.59 8.26
C LYS A 47 -4.32 -9.56 9.04
N GLU A 48 -3.11 -9.82 8.57
CA GLU A 48 -2.13 -10.68 9.23
C GLU A 48 -1.70 -10.08 10.58
N GLY A 49 -1.45 -8.77 10.63
CA GLY A 49 -1.15 -8.04 11.85
C GLY A 49 -2.29 -8.10 12.87
N LEU A 50 -3.54 -7.87 12.45
CA LEU A 50 -4.73 -7.94 13.31
C LEU A 50 -4.95 -9.33 13.92
N ALA A 51 -4.51 -10.39 13.24
CA ALA A 51 -4.60 -11.76 13.75
C ALA A 51 -3.68 -12.01 14.96
N ILE A 52 -2.59 -11.24 15.11
CA ILE A 52 -1.59 -11.47 16.17
C ILE A 52 -1.50 -10.35 17.21
N VAL A 53 -1.95 -9.13 16.89
CA VAL A 53 -1.92 -8.00 17.83
C VAL A 53 -2.87 -8.25 19.00
N ILE A 54 -2.39 -8.04 20.22
CA ILE A 54 -3.19 -8.19 21.46
C ILE A 54 -3.61 -6.84 22.07
N HIS A 55 -2.83 -5.79 21.84
CA HIS A 55 -3.06 -4.46 22.42
C HIS A 55 -4.19 -3.74 21.68
N LYS A 56 -5.22 -3.32 22.44
CA LYS A 56 -6.46 -2.75 21.89
C LYS A 56 -6.25 -1.44 21.13
N ASP A 57 -5.29 -0.64 21.55
CA ASP A 57 -4.89 0.60 20.89
C ASP A 57 -4.28 0.34 19.50
N ILE A 58 -3.38 -0.63 19.39
CA ILE A 58 -2.78 -1.05 18.11
C ILE A 58 -3.85 -1.66 17.20
N LYS A 59 -4.77 -2.48 17.73
CA LYS A 59 -5.91 -2.98 16.94
C LYS A 59 -6.72 -1.86 16.31
N ARG A 60 -7.08 -0.85 17.12
CA ARG A 60 -7.84 0.31 16.63
C ARG A 60 -7.12 1.05 15.52
N VAL A 61 -5.79 1.19 15.62
CA VAL A 61 -4.98 1.81 14.56
C VAL A 61 -5.03 0.97 13.29
N TYR A 62 -4.81 -0.34 13.38
CA TYR A 62 -4.83 -1.23 12.21
C TYR A 62 -6.21 -1.30 11.54
N GLU A 63 -7.29 -1.33 12.31
CA GLU A 63 -8.66 -1.26 11.79
C GLU A 63 -8.92 0.05 11.04
N ASN A 64 -8.47 1.20 11.59
CA ASN A 64 -8.62 2.48 10.91
C ASN A 64 -7.78 2.56 9.62
N LEU A 65 -6.56 2.00 9.64
CA LEU A 65 -5.71 1.92 8.45
C LEU A 65 -6.35 1.02 7.38
N MET A 66 -6.94 -0.10 7.78
CA MET A 66 -7.65 -1.02 6.87
C MET A 66 -8.77 -0.30 6.12
N VAL A 67 -9.61 0.45 6.83
CA VAL A 67 -10.69 1.23 6.21
C VAL A 67 -10.12 2.28 5.25
N GLY A 68 -9.00 2.91 5.60
CA GLY A 68 -8.28 3.82 4.70
C GLY A 68 -7.86 3.13 3.40
N SER A 69 -7.14 2.01 3.50
CA SER A 69 -6.66 1.25 2.35
C SER A 69 -7.78 0.68 1.48
N GLU A 70 -8.90 0.23 2.07
CA GLU A 70 -10.08 -0.21 1.31
C GLU A 70 -10.68 0.94 0.48
N ASN A 71 -10.75 2.15 1.03
CA ASN A 71 -11.22 3.33 0.31
C ASN A 71 -10.24 3.73 -0.81
N HIS A 72 -8.93 3.70 -0.55
CA HIS A 72 -7.92 3.97 -1.58
C HIS A 72 -7.97 2.95 -2.72
N LEU A 73 -8.06 1.66 -2.39
CA LEU A 73 -8.19 0.58 -3.38
C LEU A 73 -9.41 0.80 -4.27
N ALA A 74 -10.56 1.10 -3.68
CA ALA A 74 -11.78 1.39 -4.43
C ALA A 74 -11.62 2.62 -5.34
N ALA A 75 -10.91 3.66 -4.87
CA ALA A 75 -10.61 4.84 -5.69
C ALA A 75 -9.71 4.52 -6.88
N PHE A 76 -8.61 3.77 -6.68
CA PHE A 76 -7.74 3.35 -7.79
C PHE A 76 -8.47 2.48 -8.82
N GLN A 77 -9.28 1.52 -8.35
CA GLN A 77 -10.08 0.66 -9.22
C GLN A 77 -11.13 1.45 -10.00
N THR A 78 -11.79 2.42 -9.36
CA THR A 78 -12.77 3.30 -10.02
C THR A 78 -12.10 4.18 -11.07
N GLU A 79 -10.88 4.67 -10.82
CA GLU A 79 -10.15 5.45 -11.82
C GLU A 79 -9.69 4.59 -13.00
N LEU A 80 -9.28 3.34 -12.75
CA LEU A 80 -8.92 2.37 -13.81
C LEU A 80 -10.07 2.12 -14.80
N THR A 81 -11.33 2.17 -14.37
CA THR A 81 -12.46 1.95 -15.29
C THR A 81 -12.64 3.05 -16.35
N LYS A 82 -11.86 4.14 -16.28
CA LYS A 82 -11.89 5.24 -17.24
C LYS A 82 -10.90 5.07 -18.40
N TYR A 83 -10.06 4.03 -18.38
CA TYR A 83 -9.07 3.68 -19.40
C TYR A 83 -9.49 2.40 -20.14
#